data_AF-A0A804RP63-F1
#
_entry.id   AF-A0A804RP63-F1
#
_cell.length_a   1.000
_cell.length_b   1.000
_cell.length_c   1.000
_cell.angle_alpha   90.00
_cell.angle_beta   90.00
_cell.angle_gamma   90.00
#
_symmetry.space_group_name_H-M   'P 1'
#
loop_
_entity.id
_entity.type
_entity.pdbx_description
1 polymer ?
#
loop_
_entity_poly.entity_id
_entity_poly.type
_entity_poly.pdbx_seq_one_letter_code
_entity_poly.pdbx_strand_id
1 'polypeptide(L)'
;MRLDNILFRLGMASTIPGARQLVNHRHILVNGRIVDIPSFRCKPRDIITTKDNQRSKRLVQNYIASSDPGKLPKHLTVDTLQYKGLVKKNSR
;
A
#
# COMPACT_ATOMS: atom_id res chain seq x y z
N MET A 1 -3.59 1.01 -11.78
CA MET A 1 -3.90 2.15 -10.88
C MET A 1 -2.61 2.74 -10.34
N ARG A 2 -2.59 3.99 -9.86
CA ARG A 2 -1.37 4.59 -9.28
C ARG A 2 -1.07 4.03 -7.88
N LEU A 3 0.20 3.87 -7.55
CA LEU A 3 0.66 3.31 -6.28
C LEU A 3 0.23 4.15 -5.07
N ASP A 4 0.37 5.47 -5.15
CA ASP A 4 -0.05 6.40 -4.08
C ASP A 4 -1.54 6.25 -3.71
N ASN A 5 -2.40 6.18 -4.71
CA ASN A 5 -3.84 5.97 -4.52
C ASN A 5 -4.15 4.58 -3.94
N ILE A 6 -3.43 3.54 -4.37
CA ILE A 6 -3.62 2.20 -3.82
C ILE A 6 -3.23 2.16 -2.33
N LEU A 7 -2.08 2.75 -1.95
CA LEU A 7 -1.63 2.79 -0.55
C LEU A 7 -2.65 3.51 0.36
N PHE A 8 -3.19 4.63 -0.12
CA PHE A 8 -4.26 5.35 0.58
C PHE A 8 -5.52 4.47 0.75
N ARG A 9 -5.96 3.80 -0.32
CA ARG A 9 -7.14 2.91 -0.28
C ARG A 9 -6.95 1.67 0.58
N LEU A 10 -5.72 1.14 0.66
CA LEU A 10 -5.36 0.02 1.53
C LEU A 10 -5.29 0.41 3.02
N GLY A 11 -5.37 1.70 3.36
CA GLY A 11 -5.20 2.18 4.73
C GLY A 11 -3.74 2.20 5.19
N MET A 12 -2.77 2.07 4.28
CA MET A 12 -1.34 2.13 4.61
C MET A 12 -0.85 3.57 4.83
N ALA A 13 -1.69 4.56 4.51
CA ALA A 13 -1.49 5.98 4.79
C ALA A 13 -2.86 6.65 4.96
N SER A 14 -2.95 7.62 5.88
CA SER A 14 -4.18 8.36 6.14
C SER A 14 -4.54 9.39 5.06
N THR A 15 -3.55 9.83 4.26
CA THR A 15 -3.73 10.83 3.22
C THR A 15 -2.89 10.50 1.98
N ILE A 16 -3.30 11.01 0.81
CA ILE A 16 -2.53 10.85 -0.44
C ILE A 16 -1.12 11.47 -0.34
N PRO A 17 -0.92 12.68 0.23
CA PRO A 17 0.43 13.21 0.47
C PRO A 17 1.29 12.31 1.35
N GLY A 18 0.71 11.74 2.42
CA GLY A 18 1.41 10.77 3.28
C GLY A 18 1.81 9.50 2.52
N ALA A 19 0.92 8.97 1.67
CA ALA A 19 1.24 7.83 0.81
C ALA A 19 2.41 8.13 -0.14
N ARG A 20 2.43 9.33 -0.75
CA ARG A 20 3.53 9.77 -1.62
C ARG A 20 4.85 9.89 -0.85
N GLN A 21 4.81 10.37 0.38
CA GLN A 21 5.99 10.46 1.25
C GLN A 21 6.58 9.07 1.53
N LEU A 22 5.75 8.09 1.88
CA LEU A 22 6.20 6.71 2.10
C LEU A 22 6.88 6.11 0.86
N VAL A 23 6.31 6.36 -0.32
CA VAL A 23 6.90 5.91 -1.60
C VAL A 23 8.23 6.62 -1.85
N ASN A 24 8.27 7.96 -1.84
CA ASN A 24 9.48 8.74 -2.09
C ASN A 24 10.63 8.37 -1.14
N HIS A 25 10.31 8.03 0.12
CA HIS A 25 11.29 7.64 1.13
C HIS A 25 11.66 6.15 1.11
N ARG A 26 11.31 5.41 0.05
CA ARG A 26 11.69 3.99 -0.16
C ARG A 26 11.20 3.05 0.96
N HIS A 27 10.01 3.31 1.51
CA HIS A 27 9.37 2.44 2.50
C HIS A 27 8.50 1.34 1.88
N ILE A 28 8.19 1.43 0.58
CA ILE A 28 7.24 0.55 -0.10
C ILE A 28 7.96 -0.36 -1.09
N LEU A 29 7.54 -1.62 -1.09
CA LEU A 29 7.96 -2.65 -2.03
C LEU A 29 6.77 -3.06 -2.91
N VAL A 30 7.01 -3.25 -4.20
CA VAL A 30 6.05 -3.88 -5.12
C VAL A 30 6.70 -5.14 -5.69
N ASN A 31 6.08 -6.30 -5.48
CA ASN A 31 6.61 -7.61 -5.86
C ASN A 31 8.04 -7.84 -5.34
N GLY A 32 8.32 -7.39 -4.12
CA GLY A 32 9.64 -7.51 -3.47
C GLY A 32 10.69 -6.48 -3.91
N ARG A 33 10.38 -5.58 -4.85
CA ARG A 33 11.31 -4.54 -5.32
C ARG A 33 10.94 -3.17 -4.77
N ILE A 34 11.93 -2.37 -4.38
CA ILE A 34 11.71 -0.99 -3.92
C ILE A 34 11.17 -0.16 -5.09
N VAL A 35 10.07 0.55 -4.84
CA VAL A 35 9.49 1.51 -5.78
C VAL A 35 9.41 2.86 -5.08
N ASP A 36 10.11 3.86 -5.62
CA ASP A 36 10.16 5.24 -5.11
C ASP A 36 9.44 6.26 -5.99
N ILE A 37 8.60 5.77 -6.92
CA ILE A 37 7.82 6.60 -7.84
C ILE A 37 6.33 6.54 -7.44
N PRO A 38 5.71 7.60 -6.89
CA PRO A 38 4.31 7.57 -6.48
C PRO A 38 3.32 7.38 -7.62
N SER A 39 3.71 7.80 -8.84
CA SER A 39 2.95 7.61 -10.08
C SER A 39 3.09 6.21 -10.67
N PHE A 40 3.83 5.31 -10.03
CA PHE A 40 3.98 3.94 -10.49
C PHE A 40 2.61 3.29 -10.73
N ARG A 41 2.45 2.69 -11.92
CA ARG A 41 1.20 2.08 -12.33
C ARG A 41 1.20 0.60 -11.94
N CYS A 42 0.56 0.28 -10.82
CA CYS A 42 0.35 -1.09 -10.42
C CYS A 42 -0.58 -1.82 -11.41
N LYS A 43 -0.19 -3.06 -11.69
CA LYS A 43 -0.90 -4.03 -12.51
C LYS A 43 -1.75 -4.95 -11.63
N PRO A 44 -2.80 -5.58 -12.19
CA PRO A 44 -3.48 -6.66 -11.51
C PRO A 44 -2.49 -7.75 -11.08
N ARG A 45 -2.72 -8.31 -9.88
CA ARG A 45 -1.88 -9.32 -9.19
C ARG A 45 -0.59 -8.78 -8.57
N ASP A 46 -0.34 -7.47 -8.63
CA ASP A 46 0.78 -6.89 -7.90
C ASP A 46 0.58 -7.00 -6.38
N ILE A 47 1.66 -7.39 -5.70
CA ILE A 47 1.76 -7.47 -4.25
C ILE A 47 2.48 -6.23 -3.76
N ILE A 48 1.87 -5.51 -2.84
CA ILE A 48 2.42 -4.29 -2.22
C ILE A 48 2.76 -4.64 -0.78
N THR A 49 4.01 -4.45 -0.37
CA THR A 49 4.46 -4.69 1.01
C THR A 49 5.28 -3.51 1.51
N THR A 50 5.52 -3.49 2.81
CA THR A 50 6.46 -2.54 3.42
C THR A 50 7.87 -3.09 3.40
N LYS A 51 8.86 -2.20 3.34
CA LYS A 51 10.27 -2.56 3.48
C LYS A 51 10.51 -3.17 4.86
N ASP A 52 11.30 -4.23 4.93
CA ASP A 52 11.63 -4.92 6.17
C ASP A 52 12.60 -4.11 7.04
N ASN A 53 12.08 -3.04 7.63
CA ASN A 53 12.76 -2.20 8.60
C ASN A 53 11.71 -1.77 9.63
N GLN A 54 12.09 -1.79 10.90
CA GLN A 54 11.26 -1.37 12.02
C GLN A 54 10.61 0.01 11.82
N ARG A 55 11.33 0.98 11.24
CA ARG A 55 10.79 2.32 10.96
C ARG A 55 9.62 2.27 9.97
N SER A 56 9.77 1.52 8.87
CA SER A 56 8.73 1.37 7.84
C SER A 56 7.51 0.65 8.40
N LYS A 57 7.74 -0.45 9.12
CA LYS A 57 6.69 -1.28 9.75
C LYS A 57 5.87 -0.46 10.74
N ARG A 58 6.52 0.29 11.64
CA ARG A 58 5.83 1.16 12.62
C ARG A 58 4.95 2.21 11.95
N LEU A 59 5.45 2.89 10.91
CA LEU A 59 4.68 3.92 10.20
C LEU A 59 3.39 3.34 9.62
N VAL A 60 3.50 2.22 8.90
CA VAL A 60 2.34 1.59 8.25
C VAL A 60 1.42 0.90 9.24
N GLN A 61 1.94 0.31 10.31
CA GLN A 61 1.16 -0.28 11.40
C GLN A 61 0.20 0.75 12.02
N ASN A 62 0.70 1.97 12.30
CA ASN A 62 -0.13 3.03 12.86
C ASN A 62 -1.29 3.41 11.92
N TYR A 63 -1.03 3.47 10.61
CA TYR A 63 -2.07 3.78 9.63
C TYR A 63 -3.10 2.66 9.48
N ILE A 64 -2.64 1.40 9.34
CA ILE A 64 -3.54 0.25 9.18
C ILE A 64 -4.41 0.05 10.42
N ALA A 65 -3.86 0.22 11.63
CA ALA A 65 -4.63 0.11 12.87
C ALA A 65 -5.74 1.15 12.98
N SER A 66 -5.55 2.33 12.40
CA SER A 66 -6.54 3.40 12.34
C SER A 66 -7.51 3.32 11.15
N SER A 67 -7.26 2.41 10.21
CA SER A 67 -8.01 2.33 8.96
C SER A 67 -9.30 1.54 9.14
N ASP A 68 -10.38 2.06 8.58
CA ASP A 68 -11.68 1.37 8.51
C ASP A 68 -11.69 0.37 7.33
N PRO A 69 -11.77 -0.96 7.59
CA PRO A 69 -11.83 -1.97 6.54
C PRO A 69 -13.03 -1.81 5.59
N GLY A 70 -14.11 -1.16 6.04
CA GLY A 70 -15.33 -0.97 5.27
C GLY A 70 -15.17 -0.09 4.02
N LYS A 71 -14.11 0.73 3.96
CA LYS A 71 -13.84 1.64 2.82
C LYS A 71 -13.02 0.99 1.70
N LEU A 72 -12.62 -0.27 1.85
CA LEU A 72 -11.77 -0.96 0.89
C LEU A 72 -12.53 -1.30 -0.42
N PRO A 73 -12.05 -0.84 -1.59
CA PRO A 73 -12.65 -1.23 -2.86
C PRO A 73 -12.50 -2.73 -3.14
N LYS A 74 -13.51 -3.35 -3.80
CA LYS A 74 -13.53 -4.80 -4.11
C LYS A 74 -12.30 -5.33 -4.88
N HIS A 75 -11.61 -4.47 -5.63
CA HIS A 75 -10.42 -4.81 -6.41
C HIS A 75 -9.11 -4.73 -5.61
N LEU A 76 -9.17 -4.43 -4.32
CA LEU A 76 -8.02 -4.43 -3.41
C LEU A 76 -8.30 -5.40 -2.26
N THR A 77 -7.23 -6.01 -1.76
CA THR A 77 -7.24 -6.76 -0.52
C THR A 77 -6.04 -6.38 0.31
N VAL A 78 -6.23 -6.33 1.63
CA VAL A 78 -5.17 -6.06 2.59
C VAL A 78 -5.12 -7.21 3.59
N ASP A 79 -3.93 -7.73 3.81
CA ASP A 79 -3.58 -8.57 4.95
C ASP A 79 -2.98 -7.66 6.02
N THR A 80 -3.75 -7.47 7.09
CA THR A 80 -3.40 -6.57 8.21
C THR A 80 -2.29 -7.14 9.09
N LEU A 81 -2.08 -8.46 9.10
CA LEU A 81 -1.04 -9.12 9.89
C LEU A 81 0.33 -8.95 9.24
N GLN A 82 0.39 -9.10 7.91
CA GLN A 82 1.63 -8.97 7.14
C GLN A 82 1.88 -7.58 6.57
N TYR A 83 0.96 -6.63 6.78
CA TYR A 83 0.95 -5.31 6.15
C TYR A 83 1.12 -5.40 4.63
N LYS A 84 0.36 -6.32 4.03
CA LYS A 84 0.49 -6.72 2.63
C LYS A 84 -0.78 -6.40 1.86
N GLY A 85 -0.67 -5.57 0.84
CA GLY A 85 -1.72 -5.29 -0.13
C GLY A 85 -1.63 -6.20 -1.36
N LEU A 86 -2.77 -6.54 -1.94
CA LEU A 86 -2.86 -7.23 -3.23
C LEU A 86 -3.86 -6.49 -4.12
N VAL A 87 -3.43 -6.21 -5.36
CA VAL A 87 -4.30 -5.69 -6.40
C VAL A 87 -5.01 -6.85 -7.08
N LYS A 88 -6.31 -7.03 -6.84
CA LYS A 88 -7.10 -8.04 -7.55
C LYS A 88 -7.29 -7.64 -9.00
N LYS A 89 -7.41 -8.65 -9.87
CA LYS A 89 -7.92 -8.43 -11.22
C LYS A 89 -9.41 -8.14 -11.09
N ASN A 90 -9.88 -7.09 -11.74
CA ASN A 90 -11.32 -6.94 -11.96
C ASN A 90 -11.77 -8.15 -12.78
N SER A 91 -12.51 -9.08 -12.15
CA SER A 91 -13.27 -10.07 -12.92
C SER A 91 -14.22 -9.29 -13.83
N ARG A 92 -14.20 -9.65 -15.11
CA ARG A 92 -15.23 -9.19 -16.07
C ARG A 92 -16.59 -9.71 -15.64
#